data_AF-A0A815GPD8-F1
#
_entry.id   AF-A0A815GPD8-F1
#
_cell.length_a   1.000
_cell.length_b   1.000
_cell.length_c   1.000
_cell.angle_alpha   90.00
_cell.angle_beta   90.00
_cell.angle_gamma   90.00
#
_symmetry.space_group_name_H-M   'P 1'
#
loop_
_entity.id
_entity.type
_entity.pdbx_description
1 polymer ?
#
loop_
_entity_poly.entity_id
_entity_poly.type
_entity_poly.pdbx_seq_one_letter_code
_entity_poly.pdbx_strand_id
1 'polypeptide(L)'
;MAILCGTDKKCQVVKNCTTGDDCTYVGQCVRPKRDIINEDGKKGKNICKQPPISGHCVADFRRFYYNSTTRTCESFVYGGCGGNENNFTTREACIDTCKE
;
A
#
# COMPACT_ATOMS: atom_id res chain seq x y z
N MET A 1 13.91 38.25 21.41
CA MET A 1 15.03 37.30 21.53
C MET A 1 14.90 36.29 20.40
N ALA A 2 15.74 36.40 19.37
CA ALA A 2 15.72 35.48 18.22
C ALA A 2 16.68 34.32 18.50
N ILE A 3 16.26 33.09 18.24
CA ILE A 3 17.12 31.91 18.36
C ILE A 3 17.62 31.58 16.95
N LEU A 4 18.92 31.77 16.75
CA LEU A 4 19.63 31.53 15.51
C LEU A 4 19.90 30.03 15.34
N CYS A 5 19.63 29.51 14.15
CA CYS A 5 20.01 28.15 13.76
C CYS A 5 21.51 28.15 13.40
N GLY A 6 22.33 27.37 14.12
CA GLY A 6 23.74 27.18 13.79
C GLY A 6 23.92 26.44 12.45
N THR A 7 25.06 26.65 11.79
CA THR A 7 25.36 26.21 10.42
C THR A 7 25.54 24.70 10.23
N ASP A 8 25.43 23.90 11.29
CA ASP A 8 26.09 22.59 11.35
C ASP A 8 25.12 21.40 11.31
N LYS A 9 23.82 21.64 11.10
CA LYS A 9 22.77 20.62 10.87
C LYS A 9 22.82 19.41 11.82
N LYS A 10 22.98 19.62 13.14
CA LYS A 10 22.90 18.53 14.13
C LYS A 10 21.97 18.91 15.27
N CYS A 11 20.88 18.16 15.43
CA CYS A 11 19.92 18.34 16.52
C CYS A 11 20.31 17.49 17.73
N GLN A 12 20.58 18.12 18.88
CA GLN A 12 20.63 17.43 20.16
C GLN A 12 19.20 17.11 20.61
N VAL A 13 18.94 15.81 20.77
CA VAL A 13 17.84 15.15 21.49
C VAL A 13 16.58 16.00 21.71
N VAL A 14 15.55 15.65 20.91
CA VAL A 14 14.14 16.08 20.91
C VAL A 14 13.83 17.53 20.48
N LYS A 15 13.11 17.58 19.34
CA LYS A 15 12.21 18.65 18.83
C LYS A 15 12.85 19.64 17.87
N ASN A 16 12.78 19.34 16.57
CA ASN A 16 12.22 20.21 15.52
C ASN A 16 12.53 19.69 14.10
N CYS A 17 12.30 18.40 13.81
CA CYS A 17 12.06 18.03 12.40
C CYS A 17 10.67 18.58 12.02
N THR A 18 10.51 19.08 10.80
CA THR A 18 9.24 19.63 10.29
C THR A 18 8.12 18.60 10.34
N THR A 19 6.86 19.05 10.42
CA THR A 19 5.69 18.16 10.48
C THR A 19 5.71 17.18 9.30
N GLY A 20 6.03 15.92 9.60
CA GLY A 20 6.08 14.83 8.62
C GLY A 20 7.46 14.24 8.35
N ASP A 21 8.54 14.73 8.97
CA ASP A 21 9.88 14.13 8.89
C ASP A 21 10.25 13.41 10.19
N ASP A 22 10.90 12.26 10.09
CA ASP A 22 11.33 11.45 11.25
C ASP A 22 12.82 11.68 11.56
N CYS A 23 13.17 11.65 12.85
CA CYS A 23 14.55 11.83 13.31
C CYS A 23 15.21 10.48 13.57
N THR A 24 16.16 10.11 12.72
CA THR A 24 16.92 8.84 12.87
C THR A 24 17.89 8.88 14.06
N TYR A 25 18.34 7.72 14.53
CA TYR A 25 19.30 7.60 15.65
C TYR A 25 20.66 8.30 15.41
N VAL A 26 20.96 8.61 14.14
CA VAL A 26 22.15 9.39 13.74
C VAL A 26 21.91 10.90 13.73
N GLY A 27 20.74 11.37 14.19
CA GLY A 27 20.39 12.79 14.31
C GLY A 27 20.08 13.47 12.97
N GLN A 28 19.69 12.70 11.95
CA GLN A 28 19.30 13.21 10.63
C GLN A 28 17.77 13.19 10.50
N CYS A 29 17.18 14.32 10.08
CA CYS A 29 15.79 14.36 9.64
C CYS A 29 15.70 13.74 8.25
N VAL A 30 14.85 12.72 8.10
CA VAL A 30 14.57 12.06 6.82
C VAL A 30 13.10 12.24 6.48
N ARG A 31 12.79 12.46 5.19
CA ARG A 31 11.42 12.34 4.72
C ARG A 31 11.07 10.85 4.78
N PRO A 32 10.06 10.42 5.56
CA PRO A 32 9.55 9.07 5.39
C PRO A 32 9.09 8.99 3.95
N LYS A 33 9.72 8.13 3.15
CA LYS A 33 9.02 7.63 1.97
C LYS A 33 7.76 7.02 2.55
N ARG A 34 6.61 7.63 2.23
CA ARG A 34 5.30 6.97 2.36
C ARG A 34 5.26 5.82 1.36
N ASP A 35 6.17 4.87 1.53
CA ASP A 35 5.94 3.51 1.13
C ASP A 35 4.80 3.08 2.05
N ILE A 36 3.64 2.72 1.50
CA ILE A 36 2.53 2.18 2.27
C ILE A 36 3.03 0.86 2.85
N ILE A 37 3.78 0.91 3.94
CA ILE A 37 4.15 -0.22 4.77
C ILE A 37 3.28 -0.09 6.00
N ASN A 38 2.36 -1.02 6.18
CA ASN A 38 1.72 -1.19 7.48
C ASN A 38 2.82 -1.62 8.48
N GLU A 39 2.59 -1.40 9.78
CA GLU A 39 3.56 -1.63 10.87
C GLU A 39 4.14 -3.06 10.92
N ASP A 40 3.61 -4.00 10.12
CA ASP A 40 4.10 -5.37 9.90
C ASP A 40 5.14 -5.54 8.78
N GLY A 41 5.70 -4.46 8.22
CA GLY A 41 6.79 -4.53 7.23
C GLY A 41 6.41 -5.17 5.89
N LYS A 42 5.12 -5.38 5.62
CA LYS A 42 4.64 -5.76 4.29
C LYS A 42 4.49 -4.52 3.44
N LYS A 43 5.32 -4.40 2.39
CA LYS A 43 5.01 -3.54 1.21
C LYS A 43 3.52 -3.69 0.93
N GLY A 44 2.78 -2.58 0.98
CA GLY A 44 1.38 -2.51 0.61
C GLY A 44 1.27 -3.11 -0.78
N LYS A 45 0.90 -4.39 -0.81
CA LYS A 45 0.75 -5.12 -2.06
C LYS A 45 -0.40 -4.42 -2.74
N ASN A 46 -0.10 -3.72 -3.83
CA ASN A 46 -1.12 -3.05 -4.61
C ASN A 46 -2.06 -4.15 -5.12
N ILE A 47 -3.20 -4.32 -4.45
CA ILE A 47 -4.13 -5.45 -4.62
C ILE A 47 -4.52 -5.58 -6.09
N CYS A 48 -4.65 -4.44 -6.77
CA CYS A 48 -4.96 -4.32 -8.19
C CYS A 48 -3.87 -4.88 -9.13
N LYS A 49 -2.66 -5.13 -8.63
CA LYS A 49 -1.55 -5.72 -9.43
C LYS A 49 -1.36 -7.20 -9.16
N GLN A 50 -2.16 -7.81 -8.28
CA GLN A 50 -2.07 -9.24 -8.02
C GLN A 50 -2.78 -10.04 -9.12
N PRO A 51 -2.32 -11.26 -9.46
CA PRO A 51 -3.02 -12.10 -10.44
C PRO A 51 -4.34 -12.65 -9.85
N PRO A 52 -5.35 -13.02 -10.67
CA PRO A 52 -6.51 -13.75 -10.16
C PRO A 52 -6.09 -15.15 -9.68
N ILE A 53 -6.60 -15.58 -8.52
CA ILE A 53 -6.31 -16.91 -7.96
C ILE A 53 -7.63 -17.62 -7.65
N SER A 54 -7.93 -18.70 -8.39
CA SER A 54 -9.08 -19.55 -8.14
C SER A 54 -8.98 -20.29 -6.80
N GLY A 55 -7.75 -20.63 -6.39
CA GLY A 55 -7.48 -21.37 -5.17
C GLY A 55 -7.73 -22.88 -5.33
N HIS A 56 -7.71 -23.61 -4.21
CA HIS A 56 -7.72 -25.09 -4.21
C HIS A 56 -9.09 -25.71 -3.91
N CYS A 57 -10.05 -24.91 -3.46
CA CYS A 57 -11.43 -25.36 -3.35
C CYS A 57 -12.11 -25.44 -4.73
N VAL A 58 -13.20 -26.20 -4.83
CA VAL A 58 -13.86 -26.55 -6.10
C VAL A 58 -15.26 -25.96 -6.27
N ALA A 59 -15.60 -24.92 -5.50
CA ALA A 59 -16.85 -24.19 -5.72
C ALA A 59 -16.76 -23.31 -6.98
N ASP A 60 -17.91 -22.96 -7.55
CA ASP A 60 -17.98 -22.10 -8.73
C ASP A 60 -18.56 -20.73 -8.34
N PHE A 61 -17.71 -19.84 -7.82
CA PHE A 61 -18.09 -18.46 -7.55
C PHE A 61 -17.59 -17.54 -8.65
N ARG A 62 -18.51 -16.90 -9.38
CA ARG A 62 -18.17 -15.82 -10.29
C ARG A 62 -17.70 -14.59 -9.50
N ARG A 63 -16.46 -14.18 -9.72
CA ARG A 63 -15.81 -13.03 -9.08
C ARG A 63 -15.17 -12.14 -10.14
N PHE A 64 -14.72 -10.96 -9.73
CA PHE A 64 -14.05 -9.99 -10.58
C PHE A 64 -12.65 -9.72 -10.05
N TYR A 65 -11.71 -9.48 -10.96
CA TYR A 65 -10.35 -9.06 -10.63
C TYR A 65 -9.96 -7.89 -11.55
N TYR A 66 -9.07 -7.03 -11.08
CA TYR A 66 -8.51 -5.97 -11.90
C TYR A 66 -7.32 -6.52 -12.70
N ASN A 67 -7.41 -6.40 -14.02
CA ASN A 67 -6.33 -6.72 -14.93
C ASN A 67 -5.54 -5.44 -15.24
N SER A 68 -4.34 -5.31 -14.68
CA SER A 68 -3.50 -4.11 -14.87
C SER A 68 -2.97 -3.95 -16.30
N THR A 69 -2.97 -5.03 -17.09
CA THR A 69 -2.52 -5.02 -18.49
C THR A 69 -3.58 -4.40 -19.39
N THR A 70 -4.83 -4.81 -19.23
CA THR A 70 -5.98 -4.26 -19.98
C THR A 70 -6.58 -3.02 -19.31
N ARG A 71 -6.23 -2.76 -18.05
CA ARG A 71 -6.79 -1.72 -17.18
C ARG A 71 -8.30 -1.84 -17.01
N THR A 72 -8.80 -3.08 -16.96
CA THR A 72 -10.24 -3.36 -16.81
C THR A 72 -10.49 -4.39 -15.73
N CYS A 73 -11.69 -4.37 -15.17
CA CYS A 73 -12.18 -5.41 -14.27
C CYS A 73 -12.83 -6.55 -15.08
N GLU A 74 -12.22 -7.72 -15.01
CA GLU A 74 -12.59 -8.93 -15.74
C GLU A 74 -13.14 -9.99 -14.77
N SER A 75 -14.03 -10.88 -15.24
CA SER A 75 -14.60 -11.93 -14.40
C SER A 75 -13.77 -13.22 -14.45
N PHE A 76 -13.65 -13.91 -13.31
CA PHE A 76 -13.01 -15.22 -13.20
C PHE A 76 -13.80 -16.14 -12.25
N VAL A 77 -13.48 -17.45 -12.28
CA VAL A 77 -14.07 -18.44 -11.37
C VAL A 77 -13.17 -18.59 -10.14
N TYR A 78 -13.77 -18.36 -8.97
CA TYR A 78 -13.14 -18.54 -7.67
C TYR A 78 -13.66 -19.81 -6.99
N GLY A 79 -12.73 -20.65 -6.56
CA GLY A 79 -12.96 -21.93 -5.91
C GLY A 79 -13.62 -21.86 -4.54
N GLY A 80 -13.69 -20.66 -3.93
CA GLY A 80 -14.28 -20.43 -2.60
C GLY A 80 -13.25 -20.31 -1.47
N CYS A 81 -12.02 -20.79 -1.67
CA CYS A 81 -10.92 -20.64 -0.70
C CYS A 81 -9.56 -20.51 -1.39
N GLY A 82 -8.55 -19.98 -0.69
CA GLY A 82 -7.16 -19.92 -1.20
C GLY A 82 -6.89 -18.89 -2.29
N GLY A 83 -7.73 -17.85 -2.39
CA GLY A 83 -7.54 -16.71 -3.28
C GLY A 83 -6.65 -15.61 -2.67
N ASN A 84 -6.63 -14.45 -3.32
CA ASN A 84 -5.98 -13.23 -2.83
C ASN A 84 -6.97 -12.05 -2.80
N GLU A 85 -6.46 -10.83 -2.55
CA GLU A 85 -7.28 -9.63 -2.39
C GLU A 85 -7.77 -9.04 -3.72
N ASN A 86 -7.20 -9.43 -4.86
CA ASN A 86 -7.73 -9.08 -6.19
C ASN A 86 -8.92 -9.97 -6.57
N ASN A 87 -9.94 -9.97 -5.70
CA ASN A 87 -11.12 -10.81 -5.80
C ASN A 87 -12.33 -10.05 -5.25
N PHE A 88 -13.13 -9.53 -6.17
CA PHE A 88 -14.29 -8.69 -5.87
C PHE A 88 -15.58 -9.41 -6.25
N THR A 89 -16.64 -9.19 -5.47
CA THR A 89 -17.97 -9.79 -5.76
C THR A 89 -18.66 -9.11 -6.92
N THR A 90 -18.46 -7.80 -7.11
CA THR A 90 -19.07 -7.01 -8.16
C THR A 90 -18.01 -6.30 -9.00
N ARG A 91 -18.37 -5.98 -10.25
CA ARG A 91 -17.50 -5.22 -11.14
C ARG A 91 -17.27 -3.82 -10.60
N GLU A 92 -18.30 -3.21 -10.03
CA GLU A 92 -18.28 -1.86 -9.47
C GLU A 92 -17.27 -1.77 -8.31
N ALA A 93 -17.29 -2.73 -7.39
CA ALA A 93 -16.34 -2.77 -6.27
C ALA A 93 -14.89 -2.91 -6.75
N CYS A 94 -14.65 -3.73 -7.78
CA CYS A 94 -13.34 -3.84 -8.40
C CYS A 94 -12.87 -2.51 -8.99
N ILE A 95 -13.74 -1.83 -9.75
CA ILE A 95 -13.41 -0.55 -10.37
C ILE A 95 -13.21 0.50 -9.28
N ASP A 96 -14.10 0.63 -8.30
CA ASP A 96 -13.98 1.60 -7.21
C ASP A 96 -12.69 1.44 -6.39
N THR A 97 -12.25 0.19 -6.20
CA THR A 97 -11.02 -0.12 -5.46
C THR A 97 -9.76 0.14 -6.28
N CYS A 98 -9.82 -0.12 -7.59
CA CYS A 98 -8.66 -0.11 -8.48
C CYS A 98 -8.66 1.01 -9.53
N LYS A 99 -9.55 1.99 -9.39
CA LYS A 99 -9.54 3.25 -10.16
C LYS A 99 -8.19 3.94 -9.90
N GLU A 100 -7.29 3.85 -10.87
CA GLU A 100 -6.13 4.75 -10.99
C GLU A 100 -6.54 6.07 -11.67
#